data_AF-A0A7S0FEN6-F1
#
_entry.id   AF-A0A7S0FEN6-F1
#
_cell.length_a   1.000
_cell.length_b   1.000
_cell.length_c   1.000
_cell.angle_alpha   90.00
_cell.angle_beta   90.00
_cell.angle_gamma   90.00
#
_symmetry.space_group_name_H-M   'P 1'
#
loop_
_entity.id
_entity.type
_entity.pdbx_description
1 polymer ?
#
loop_
_entity_poly.entity_id
_entity_poly.type
_entity_poly.pdbx_seq_one_letter_code
_entity_poly.pdbx_strand_id
1 'polypeptide(L)'
;WSLSGGNADYSDAIDESMWISYGLFVDIGTQTGLPASDPVRVRVVAVVFSIFGFVFNLAVLGLVVDLIRDKLQNWKEVRSRIDASGHILVLGWGDKSLFLLNELLGSDMKEERA
;
A
#
# COMPACT_ATOMS: atom_id res chain seq x y z
N TRP A 1 2.84 12.93 -24.15
CA TRP A 1 3.55 12.21 -25.21
C TRP A 1 3.31 12.77 -26.62
N SER A 2 2.08 13.16 -27.00
CA SER A 2 1.76 13.71 -28.35
C SER A 2 2.60 14.93 -28.83
N LEU A 3 3.19 15.71 -27.93
CA LEU A 3 4.10 16.83 -28.27
C LEU A 3 5.57 16.41 -28.48
N SER A 4 5.91 15.16 -28.13
CA SER A 4 7.28 14.63 -28.19
C SER A 4 7.65 14.15 -29.60
N GLY A 5 6.65 13.90 -30.46
CA GLY A 5 6.81 13.32 -31.79
C GLY A 5 6.86 11.80 -31.73
N GLY A 6 6.17 11.16 -32.67
CA GLY A 6 6.03 9.71 -32.76
C GLY A 6 7.26 9.08 -33.40
N ASN A 7 7.47 7.79 -33.13
CA ASN A 7 8.53 7.00 -33.76
C ASN A 7 7.94 5.70 -34.34
N ALA A 8 8.75 4.84 -34.95
CA ALA A 8 8.30 3.57 -35.52
C ALA A 8 7.61 2.64 -34.50
N ASP A 9 7.89 2.82 -33.21
CA ASP A 9 7.35 2.00 -32.11
C ASP A 9 6.13 2.61 -31.41
N TYR A 10 5.82 3.90 -31.63
CA TYR A 10 4.65 4.56 -31.05
C TYR A 10 4.16 5.75 -31.88
N SER A 11 2.85 5.84 -32.09
CA SER A 11 2.26 6.95 -32.84
C SER A 11 1.99 8.19 -31.97
N ASP A 12 1.88 9.34 -32.64
CA ASP A 12 1.43 10.60 -32.02
C ASP A 12 -0.07 10.65 -31.72
N ALA A 13 -0.80 9.57 -32.01
CA ALA A 13 -2.21 9.49 -31.72
C ALA A 13 -2.44 9.67 -30.21
N ILE A 14 -3.52 10.38 -29.87
CA ILE A 14 -3.78 10.85 -28.50
C ILE A 14 -4.00 9.66 -27.56
N ASP A 15 -4.66 8.61 -28.02
CA ASP A 15 -4.93 7.37 -27.30
C ASP A 15 -3.63 6.64 -26.92
N GLU A 16 -2.74 6.43 -27.88
CA GLU A 16 -1.45 5.78 -27.67
C GLU A 16 -0.53 6.64 -26.80
N SER A 17 -0.54 7.95 -27.05
CA SER A 17 0.17 8.93 -26.23
C SER A 17 -0.30 8.96 -24.77
N MET A 18 -1.60 8.82 -24.53
CA MET A 18 -2.15 8.73 -23.17
C MET A 18 -1.74 7.42 -22.52
N TRP A 19 -1.81 6.30 -23.24
CA TRP A 19 -1.43 4.99 -22.74
C TRP A 19 0.04 4.95 -22.31
N ILE A 20 0.95 5.45 -23.13
CA ILE A 20 2.39 5.50 -22.83
C ILE A 20 2.67 6.45 -21.66
N SER A 21 2.02 7.62 -21.63
CA SER A 21 2.19 8.57 -20.52
C SER A 21 1.70 7.97 -19.19
N TYR A 22 0.60 7.23 -19.21
CA TYR A 22 0.07 6.52 -18.05
C TYR A 22 1.03 5.41 -17.58
N GLY A 23 1.55 4.60 -18.50
CA GLY A 23 2.54 3.55 -18.18
C GLY A 23 3.79 4.12 -17.52
N LEU A 24 4.38 5.18 -18.11
CA LEU A 24 5.55 5.87 -17.55
C LEU A 24 5.30 6.52 -16.18
N PHE A 25 4.05 6.90 -15.91
CA PHE A 25 3.65 7.54 -14.66
C PHE A 25 3.40 6.54 -13.54
N VAL A 26 2.77 5.40 -13.84
CA VAL A 26 2.40 4.38 -12.85
C VAL A 26 3.52 3.36 -12.60
N ASP A 27 4.28 3.00 -13.64
CA ASP A 27 5.39 2.06 -13.54
C ASP A 27 6.72 2.70 -13.97
N ILE A 28 7.59 2.88 -12.99
CA ILE A 28 8.93 3.47 -13.18
C ILE A 28 9.82 2.56 -14.03
N GLY A 29 9.50 1.27 -14.16
CA GLY A 29 10.22 0.33 -15.04
C GLY A 29 9.97 0.57 -16.53
N THR A 30 8.83 1.15 -16.90
CA THR A 30 8.39 1.30 -18.29
C THR A 30 9.29 2.23 -19.12
N GLN A 31 10.07 3.12 -18.48
CA GLN A 31 11.07 3.96 -19.16
C GLN A 31 12.19 3.16 -19.85
N THR A 32 12.45 1.92 -19.42
CA THR A 32 13.48 1.04 -20.01
C THR A 32 13.04 0.38 -21.32
N GLY A 33 11.74 0.41 -21.62
CA GLY A 33 11.19 -0.08 -22.88
C GLY A 33 11.35 0.90 -24.05
N LEU A 34 11.84 2.11 -23.80
CA LEU A 34 12.03 3.12 -24.85
C LEU A 34 13.32 2.84 -25.66
N PRO A 35 13.26 2.88 -27.01
CA PRO A 35 14.41 2.61 -27.87
C PRO A 35 15.62 3.50 -27.58
N ALA A 36 16.81 2.90 -27.60
CA ALA A 36 18.07 3.63 -27.51
C ALA A 36 18.39 4.51 -28.75
N SER A 37 17.52 4.51 -29.76
CA SER A 37 17.57 5.40 -30.92
C SER A 37 16.72 6.67 -30.76
N ASP A 38 15.92 6.79 -29.69
CA ASP A 38 15.00 7.92 -29.53
C ASP A 38 15.71 9.27 -29.31
N PRO A 39 15.11 10.38 -29.79
CA PRO A 39 15.65 11.72 -29.60
C PRO A 39 15.86 12.05 -28.13
N VAL A 40 16.94 12.79 -27.83
CA VAL A 40 17.29 13.21 -26.45
C VAL A 40 16.13 13.93 -25.75
N ARG A 41 15.30 14.67 -26.49
CA ARG A 41 14.10 15.35 -25.96
C ARG A 41 13.10 14.38 -25.34
N VAL A 42 12.83 13.25 -26.00
CA VAL A 42 11.87 12.23 -25.53
C VAL A 42 12.37 11.58 -24.24
N ARG A 43 13.67 11.32 -24.15
CA ARG A 43 14.29 10.75 -22.94
C ARG A 43 14.19 11.66 -21.72
N VAL A 44 14.44 12.95 -21.92
CA VAL A 44 14.32 13.93 -20.82
C VAL A 44 12.87 13.98 -20.31
N VAL A 45 11.89 13.99 -21.23
CA VAL A 45 10.47 13.94 -20.85
C VAL A 45 10.13 12.65 -20.11
N ALA A 46 10.60 11.49 -20.59
CA ALA A 46 10.38 10.20 -19.94
C ALA A 46 10.94 10.20 -18.50
N VAL A 47 12.18 10.64 -18.30
CA VAL A 47 12.82 10.68 -16.98
C VAL A 47 12.08 11.62 -16.02
N VAL A 48 11.66 12.80 -16.49
CA VAL A 48 10.89 13.75 -15.66
C VAL A 48 9.54 13.15 -15.26
N PHE A 49 8.83 12.54 -16.21
CA PHE A 49 7.55 11.88 -15.93
C PHE A 49 7.70 10.73 -14.94
N SER A 50 8.76 9.90 -15.07
CA SER A 50 8.98 8.77 -14.17
C SER A 50 9.38 9.20 -12.76
N ILE A 51 10.19 10.25 -12.60
CA ILE A 51 10.52 10.79 -11.26
C ILE A 51 9.26 11.35 -10.59
N PHE A 52 8.46 12.13 -11.33
CA PHE A 52 7.24 12.72 -10.78
C PHE A 52 6.18 11.66 -10.46
N GLY A 53 6.01 10.68 -11.36
CA GLY A 53 5.17 9.51 -11.17
C GLY A 53 5.59 8.70 -9.94
N PHE A 54 6.89 8.47 -9.73
CA PHE A 54 7.38 7.77 -8.56
C PHE A 54 6.97 8.44 -7.25
N VAL A 55 7.26 9.74 -7.13
CA VAL A 55 6.96 10.51 -5.91
C VAL A 55 5.45 10.56 -5.67
N PHE A 56 4.65 10.74 -6.72
CA PHE A 56 3.20 10.75 -6.62
C PHE A 56 2.65 9.38 -6.16
N ASN A 57 3.08 8.28 -6.78
CA ASN A 57 2.63 6.93 -6.39
C ASN A 57 3.03 6.59 -4.96
N LEU A 58 4.23 7.00 -4.51
CA LEU A 58 4.66 6.83 -3.12
C LEU A 58 3.75 7.58 -2.14
N ALA A 59 3.42 8.83 -2.46
CA ALA A 59 2.53 9.64 -1.65
C ALA A 59 1.11 9.05 -1.59
N VAL A 60 0.55 8.64 -2.74
CA VAL A 60 -0.77 7.99 -2.81
C VAL A 60 -0.78 6.69 -2.02
N LEU A 61 0.25 5.85 -2.14
CA LEU A 61 0.35 4.62 -1.35
C LEU A 61 0.40 4.91 0.15
N GLY A 62 1.14 5.94 0.57
CA GLY A 62 1.16 6.40 1.96
C GLY A 62 -0.24 6.77 2.46
N LEU A 63 -0.96 7.60 1.72
CA LEU A 63 -2.34 7.99 2.06
C LEU A 63 -3.30 6.80 2.13
N VAL A 64 -3.17 5.85 1.20
CA VAL A 64 -4.00 4.63 1.18
C VAL A 64 -3.71 3.78 2.41
N VAL A 65 -2.44 3.62 2.79
CA VAL A 65 -2.05 2.89 4.00
C VAL A 65 -2.60 3.56 5.25
N ASP A 66 -2.55 4.88 5.34
CA ASP A 66 -3.08 5.63 6.47
C ASP A 66 -4.60 5.48 6.58
N LEU A 67 -5.32 5.56 5.46
CA LEU A 67 -6.77 5.32 5.43
C LEU A 67 -7.14 3.90 5.90
N ILE A 68 -6.35 2.89 5.51
CA ILE A 68 -6.55 1.51 5.95
C ILE A 68 -6.29 1.40 7.46
N ARG A 69 -5.23 2.03 7.97
CA ARG A 69 -4.91 2.06 9.42
C ARG A 69 -6.04 2.70 10.22
N ASP A 70 -6.58 3.83 9.75
CA ASP A 70 -7.67 4.52 10.43
C ASP A 70 -8.94 3.66 10.45
N LYS A 71 -9.28 2.99 9.34
CA LYS A 71 -10.41 2.05 9.32
C LYS A 71 -10.18 0.89 10.29
N LEU A 72 -8.97 0.33 10.34
CA LEU A 72 -8.65 -0.77 11.23
C LEU A 72 -8.73 -0.35 12.71
N GLN A 73 -8.25 0.85 13.04
CA GLN A 73 -8.35 1.42 14.38
C GLN A 73 -9.81 1.67 14.77
N ASN A 74 -10.60 2.29 13.89
CA ASN A 74 -12.02 2.50 14.13
C ASN A 74 -12.76 1.17 14.39
N TRP A 75 -12.45 0.12 13.64
CA TRP A 75 -13.04 -1.21 13.86
C TRP A 75 -12.61 -1.81 15.20
N LYS A 76 -11.34 -1.64 15.57
CA LYS A 76 -10.83 -2.07 16.88
C LYS A 76 -11.56 -1.37 18.01
N GLU A 77 -11.75 -0.06 17.93
CA GLU A 77 -12.39 0.74 18.98
C GLU A 77 -13.90 0.47 19.08
N VAL A 78 -14.60 0.46 17.94
CA VAL A 78 -16.06 0.24 17.89
C VAL A 78 -16.43 -1.16 18.36
N ARG A 79 -15.63 -2.18 18.04
CA ARG A 79 -15.88 -3.56 18.50
C ARG A 79 -15.29 -3.89 19.86
N SER A 80 -14.38 -3.06 20.39
CA SER A 80 -13.81 -3.21 21.73
C SER A 80 -14.61 -2.48 22.82
N ARG A 81 -15.53 -1.56 22.47
CA ARG A 81 -16.51 -1.00 23.41
C ARG A 81 -17.64 -2.01 23.66
N ILE A 82 -17.30 -3.10 24.31
CA ILE A 82 -18.28 -3.95 24.98
C ILE A 82 -18.18 -3.57 26.46
N ASP A 83 -19.28 -3.12 27.06
CA ASP A 83 -19.40 -2.92 28.50
C ASP A 83 -19.36 -4.30 29.17
N ALA A 84 -18.15 -4.85 29.26
CA ALA A 84 -17.91 -6.12 29.92
C ALA A 84 -17.68 -5.83 31.40
N SER A 85 -18.64 -6.10 32.27
CA SER A 85 -18.40 -6.11 33.71
C SER A 85 -17.79 -7.46 34.11
N GLY A 86 -16.63 -7.47 34.81
CA GLY A 86 -16.02 -8.69 35.34
C GLY A 86 -14.88 -9.33 34.52
N HIS A 87 -14.28 -8.61 33.56
CA HIS A 87 -13.16 -9.11 32.76
C HIS A 87 -11.79 -8.74 33.35
N ILE A 88 -10.77 -9.56 33.07
CA ILE A 88 -9.38 -9.32 33.45
C ILE A 88 -8.66 -8.58 32.30
N LEU A 89 -8.14 -7.37 32.57
CA LEU A 89 -7.40 -6.57 31.59
C LEU A 89 -5.90 -6.86 31.68
N VAL A 90 -5.31 -7.36 30.59
CA VAL A 90 -3.87 -7.61 30.49
C VAL A 90 -3.20 -6.42 29.80
N LEU A 91 -2.52 -5.57 30.58
CA LEU A 91 -1.91 -4.30 30.13
C LEU A 91 -0.46 -4.44 29.61
N GLY A 92 -0.04 -5.65 29.26
CA GLY A 92 1.30 -5.89 28.72
C GLY A 92 1.46 -7.32 28.23
N TRP A 93 2.24 -7.52 27.17
CA TRP A 93 2.51 -8.84 26.61
C TRP A 93 3.95 -9.24 26.87
N GLY A 94 4.14 -10.30 27.66
CA GLY A 94 5.44 -10.90 27.93
C GLY A 94 5.29 -12.38 28.26
N ASP A 95 6.40 -13.10 28.42
CA ASP A 95 6.38 -14.56 28.56
C ASP A 95 5.56 -15.03 29.77
N LYS A 96 5.58 -14.25 30.86
CA LYS A 96 4.79 -14.55 32.07
C LYS A 96 3.30 -14.30 31.89
N SER A 97 2.89 -13.31 31.08
CA SER A 97 1.46 -13.04 30.84
C SER A 97 0.85 -14.12 29.95
N LEU A 98 1.62 -14.64 28.98
CA LEU A 98 1.23 -15.79 28.17
C LEU A 98 1.05 -17.06 29.00
N PHE A 99 1.98 -17.31 29.91
CA PHE A 99 1.89 -18.46 30.83
C PHE A 99 0.65 -18.38 31.73
N LEU A 100 0.39 -17.22 32.34
CA LEU A 100 -0.81 -16.99 33.16
C LEU A 100 -2.11 -17.16 32.36
N LEU A 101 -2.15 -16.68 31.11
CA LEU A 101 -3.32 -16.84 30.25
C LEU A 101 -3.63 -18.33 29.98
N ASN A 102 -2.57 -19.12 29.75
CA ASN A 102 -2.69 -20.56 29.52
C ASN A 102 -3.22 -21.30 30.76
N GLU A 103 -2.77 -20.90 31.95
CA GLU A 103 -3.23 -21.51 33.20
C GLU A 103 -4.69 -21.14 33.51
N LEU A 104 -5.09 -19.88 33.28
CA LEU A 104 -6.48 -19.44 33.47
C LEU A 104 -7.46 -20.14 32.52
N LEU A 105 -7.08 -20.32 31.25
CA LEU A 105 -7.89 -21.09 30.30
C LEU A 105 -7.92 -22.59 30.67
N GLY A 106 -6.82 -23.12 31.20
CA GLY A 106 -6.72 -24.51 31.61
C GLY A 106 -7.47 -24.85 32.90
N SER A 107 -7.62 -23.90 33.83
CA SER A 107 -8.34 -24.10 35.08
C SER A 107 -9.86 -24.15 34.88
N ASP A 108 -10.40 -23.28 34.02
CA ASP A 108 -11.83 -23.23 33.70
C ASP A 108 -12.31 -24.55 33.09
N MET A 109 -11.52 -25.11 32.17
CA MET A 109 -11.80 -26.40 31.53
C MET A 109 -11.70 -27.61 32.49
N LYS A 110 -10.98 -27.49 33.62
CA LYS A 110 -10.89 -28.55 34.64
C LYS A 110 -12.06 -28.48 35.62
N GLU A 111 -12.54 -27.28 35.93
CA GLU A 111 -13.71 -27.06 36.79
C GLU A 111 -15.00 -27.52 36.11
N GLU A 112 -15.13 -27.34 34.79
CA GLU A 112 -16.28 -27.86 34.02
C GLU A 112 -16.32 -29.40 33.90
N ARG A 113 -15.19 -30.08 34.17
CA ARG A 113 -15.06 -31.55 34.10
C ARG A 113 -15.16 -32.26 35.46
N ALA A 114 -15.25 -31.52 36.56
CA ALA A 114 -15.36 -32.04 37.92
C ALA A 114 -16.83 -32.05 38.38
#